data_AF-A0A3N7CPN5-F1
#
_entry.id   AF-A0A3N7CPN5-F1
#
_cell.length_a   1.000
_cell.length_b   1.000
_cell.length_c   1.000
_cell.angle_alpha   90.00
_cell.angle_beta   90.00
_cell.angle_gamma   90.00
#
_symmetry.space_group_name_H-M   'P 1'
#
loop_
_entity.id
_entity.type
_entity.pdbx_description
1 polymer ?
#
loop_
_entity_poly.entity_id
_entity_poly.type
_entity_poly.pdbx_seq_one_letter_code
_entity_poly.pdbx_strand_id
1 'polypeptide(L)'
;MIDGGPYETFDYHLMDLLDGIGTIDLLVLTHIDADHIEGLTNFIDSTVFDGIDIKCFWINCANLLPARMDGDKIAYKHAITMEELLIDKNVPKEKFSRKITDQTDFDIGNGIKIEVLSPPEGIVDRVSEKWPVLSGEYLEKIQDIKVSGGRESQLKKGGLEDLAATEFKHAKEIEDDLFNSSSIAFVIWGIDFSFLALADSRAEIVEQNLKKRKYNDGDNKLIVDYVKVSHHGSHNNTSNALLGLIDCGNYIFSTNGGTGRSRHPSRETIARILYHPGRDLTKEVNLYFNYPLPEIELSSGKIFTGDEMKKAKANVIDNITLIP
;
A
#
# COMPACT_ATOMS: atom_id res chain seq x y z
N MET A 1 13.49 0.44 3.67
CA MET A 1 12.68 -0.70 3.17
C MET A 1 11.22 -0.42 3.49
N ILE A 2 10.30 -0.70 2.56
CA ILE A 2 8.85 -0.47 2.73
C ILE A 2 8.14 -1.76 2.32
N ASP A 3 7.42 -2.37 3.26
CA ASP A 3 6.79 -3.69 3.15
C ASP A 3 7.76 -4.82 2.76
N GLY A 4 7.25 -6.05 2.75
CA GLY A 4 7.97 -7.25 2.33
C GLY A 4 7.31 -7.97 1.16
N GLY A 5 6.09 -7.59 0.79
CA GLY A 5 5.32 -8.34 -0.20
C GLY A 5 4.73 -9.64 0.38
N PRO A 6 4.10 -10.46 -0.49
CA PRO A 6 3.73 -11.84 -0.19
C PRO A 6 4.93 -12.68 0.27
N TYR A 7 4.68 -13.80 0.95
CA TYR A 7 5.71 -14.69 1.51
C TYR A 7 6.87 -14.98 0.55
N GLU A 8 6.55 -15.33 -0.69
CA GLU A 8 7.51 -15.74 -1.71
C GLU A 8 8.47 -14.61 -2.14
N THR A 9 8.10 -13.35 -1.89
CA THR A 9 8.90 -12.17 -2.26
C THR A 9 10.26 -12.20 -1.58
N PHE A 10 10.36 -12.74 -0.36
CA PHE A 10 11.65 -12.85 0.31
C PHE A 10 12.62 -13.74 -0.47
N ASP A 11 12.19 -14.97 -0.75
CA ASP A 11 13.04 -16.00 -1.37
C ASP A 11 13.45 -15.64 -2.81
N TYR A 12 12.55 -15.00 -3.56
CA TYR A 12 12.79 -14.71 -4.99
C TYR A 12 13.33 -13.31 -5.29
N HIS A 13 13.20 -12.35 -4.36
CA HIS A 13 13.55 -10.95 -4.63
C HIS A 13 14.33 -10.28 -3.50
N LEU A 14 13.84 -10.33 -2.26
CA LEU A 14 14.47 -9.56 -1.19
C LEU A 14 15.81 -10.14 -0.75
N MET A 15 15.97 -11.47 -0.74
CA MET A 15 17.22 -12.11 -0.32
C MET A 15 18.43 -11.54 -1.09
N ASP A 16 18.33 -11.49 -2.42
CA ASP A 16 19.39 -10.98 -3.29
C ASP A 16 19.58 -9.46 -3.14
N LEU A 17 18.49 -8.71 -2.94
CA LEU A 17 18.56 -7.25 -2.79
C LEU A 17 19.12 -6.82 -1.44
N LEU A 18 18.87 -7.59 -0.38
CA LEU A 18 19.29 -7.30 0.98
C LEU A 18 20.71 -7.79 1.26
N ASP A 19 21.22 -8.73 0.46
CA ASP A 19 22.60 -9.18 0.57
C ASP A 19 23.58 -8.01 0.40
N GLY A 20 24.45 -7.81 1.40
CA GLY A 20 25.45 -6.75 1.40
C GLY A 20 24.96 -5.33 1.69
N ILE A 21 23.67 -5.07 1.95
CA ILE A 21 23.17 -3.72 2.32
C ILE A 21 23.80 -3.21 3.62
N GLY A 22 24.06 -4.10 4.58
CA GLY A 22 24.71 -3.82 5.87
C GLY A 22 23.88 -2.99 6.86
N THR A 23 23.20 -1.93 6.40
CA THR A 23 22.39 -1.05 7.25
C THR A 23 21.13 -0.59 6.56
N ILE A 24 20.00 -0.66 7.27
CA ILE A 24 18.72 -0.08 6.86
C ILE A 24 18.33 0.99 7.88
N ASP A 25 18.28 2.25 7.48
CA ASP A 25 17.92 3.34 8.39
C ASP A 25 16.46 3.25 8.86
N LEU A 26 15.56 2.81 7.97
CA LEU A 26 14.15 2.66 8.26
C LEU A 26 13.53 1.48 7.53
N LEU A 27 12.85 0.61 8.28
CA LEU A 27 11.96 -0.43 7.78
C LEU A 27 10.52 -0.05 8.15
N VAL A 28 9.64 0.06 7.16
CA VAL A 28 8.23 0.40 7.35
C VAL A 28 7.37 -0.79 6.97
N LEU A 29 6.54 -1.26 7.90
CA LEU A 29 5.41 -2.15 7.59
C LEU A 29 4.15 -1.29 7.49
N THR A 30 3.67 -1.08 6.27
CA THR A 30 2.60 -0.11 6.01
C THR A 30 1.21 -0.68 6.26
N HIS A 31 1.02 -2.00 6.12
CA HIS A 31 -0.25 -2.67 6.32
C HIS A 31 -0.06 -4.12 6.81
N ILE A 32 -1.12 -4.70 7.38
CA ILE A 32 -1.12 -6.01 8.04
C ILE A 32 -1.41 -7.17 7.11
N ASP A 33 -2.02 -6.90 5.94
CA ASP A 33 -2.42 -7.98 5.03
C ASP A 33 -1.20 -8.76 4.51
N ALA A 34 -1.44 -10.03 4.19
CA ALA A 34 -0.41 -11.02 3.89
C ALA A 34 0.58 -10.58 2.79
N ASP A 35 0.08 -9.87 1.78
CA ASP A 35 0.84 -9.32 0.67
C ASP A 35 1.66 -8.07 1.01
N HIS A 36 1.67 -7.64 2.27
CA HIS A 36 2.60 -6.65 2.81
C HIS A 36 3.56 -7.27 3.83
N ILE A 37 3.05 -8.11 4.74
CA ILE A 37 3.78 -8.57 5.93
C ILE A 37 4.55 -9.87 5.73
N GLU A 38 4.07 -10.83 4.93
CA GLU A 38 4.59 -12.20 4.97
C GLU A 38 6.06 -12.27 4.53
N GLY A 39 6.45 -11.53 3.49
CA GLY A 39 7.85 -11.47 3.05
C GLY A 39 8.76 -10.80 4.09
N LEU A 40 8.25 -9.85 4.88
CA LEU A 40 8.99 -9.23 5.98
C LEU A 40 9.17 -10.19 7.16
N THR A 41 8.14 -10.96 7.50
CA THR A 41 8.23 -12.00 8.52
C THR A 41 9.28 -13.05 8.14
N ASN A 42 9.27 -13.52 6.88
CA ASN A 42 10.27 -14.46 6.38
C ASN A 42 11.69 -13.86 6.41
N PHE A 43 11.83 -12.60 6.01
CA PHE A 43 13.10 -11.88 6.14
C PHE A 43 13.62 -11.85 7.58
N ILE A 44 12.80 -11.44 8.55
CA ILE A 44 13.24 -11.29 9.95
C ILE A 44 13.58 -12.65 10.57
N ASP A 45 12.85 -13.72 10.21
CA ASP A 45 13.15 -15.07 10.69
C ASP A 45 14.46 -15.64 10.10
N SER A 46 14.87 -15.17 8.91
CA SER A 46 16.08 -15.61 8.22
C SER A 46 17.40 -15.20 8.91
N THR A 47 18.50 -15.83 8.48
CA THR A 47 19.87 -15.45 8.88
C THR A 47 20.39 -14.20 8.17
N VAL A 48 19.73 -13.76 7.08
CA VAL A 48 20.08 -12.52 6.37
C VAL A 48 19.83 -11.32 7.29
N PHE A 49 18.75 -11.36 8.05
CA PHE A 49 18.41 -10.33 9.04
C PHE A 49 19.52 -10.12 10.07
N ASP A 50 20.16 -11.20 10.53
CA ASP A 50 21.22 -11.15 11.55
C ASP A 50 22.45 -10.36 11.07
N GLY A 51 22.63 -10.23 9.74
CA GLY A 51 23.72 -9.49 9.11
C GLY A 51 23.42 -8.02 8.83
N ILE A 52 22.21 -7.51 9.13
CA ILE A 52 21.77 -6.17 8.77
C ILE A 52 21.43 -5.36 10.02
N ASP A 53 22.08 -4.21 10.20
CA ASP A 53 21.67 -3.25 11.24
C ASP A 53 20.48 -2.43 10.77
N ILE A 54 19.29 -2.72 11.31
CA ILE A 54 18.10 -1.90 11.10
C ILE A 54 18.00 -0.88 12.23
N LYS A 55 18.06 0.42 11.91
CA LYS A 55 18.08 1.48 12.93
C LYS A 55 16.70 1.76 13.52
N CYS A 56 15.66 1.73 12.69
CA CYS A 56 14.30 2.03 13.11
C CYS A 56 13.28 1.19 12.36
N PHE A 57 12.23 0.77 13.07
CA PHE A 57 11.08 0.05 12.54
C PHE A 57 9.82 0.88 12.77
N TRP A 58 9.00 1.00 11.73
CA TRP A 58 7.66 1.57 11.80
C TRP A 58 6.63 0.45 11.68
N ILE A 59 6.04 0.10 12.82
CA ILE A 59 5.10 -1.01 12.95
C ILE A 59 4.00 -0.55 13.91
N ASN A 60 2.84 -0.14 13.36
CA ASN A 60 1.72 0.34 14.17
C ASN A 60 0.79 -0.76 14.69
N CYS A 61 1.02 -1.98 14.24
CA CYS A 61 0.21 -3.10 14.63
C CYS A 61 0.99 -3.87 15.71
N ALA A 62 0.96 -3.38 16.95
CA ALA A 62 1.48 -4.15 18.08
C ALA A 62 0.66 -5.47 18.18
N ASN A 63 1.33 -6.61 18.39
CA ASN A 63 0.77 -7.97 18.39
C ASN A 63 0.36 -8.59 17.02
N LEU A 64 1.00 -8.18 15.92
CA LEU A 64 0.79 -8.75 14.57
C LEU A 64 1.02 -10.27 14.50
N LEU A 65 -0.05 -11.07 14.63
CA LEU A 65 -0.36 -12.36 13.97
C LEU A 65 0.74 -13.42 13.72
N PRO A 66 0.38 -14.73 13.72
CA PRO A 66 1.33 -15.82 13.54
C PRO A 66 2.15 -15.69 12.26
N ALA A 67 3.48 -15.81 12.36
CA ALA A 67 4.30 -16.30 11.26
C ALA A 67 3.74 -17.68 10.82
N ARG A 68 3.45 -17.81 9.53
CA ARG A 68 2.92 -19.04 8.94
C ARG A 68 4.03 -20.10 8.99
N MET A 69 4.02 -20.97 9.99
CA MET A 69 4.94 -22.10 10.02
C MET A 69 4.45 -23.20 9.08
N ASP A 70 5.41 -23.74 8.34
CA ASP A 70 5.20 -24.64 7.22
C ASP A 70 4.37 -25.88 7.59
N GLY A 71 3.47 -26.23 6.67
CA GLY A 71 2.89 -27.56 6.49
C GLY A 71 2.55 -28.38 7.74
N ASP A 72 1.48 -28.03 8.46
CA ASP A 72 0.46 -29.01 8.84
C ASP A 72 -0.79 -28.37 9.46
N LYS A 73 -1.94 -28.97 9.14
CA LYS A 73 -3.20 -28.65 9.82
C LYS A 73 -3.05 -29.07 11.29
N ILE A 74 -3.41 -28.16 12.20
CA ILE A 74 -3.64 -28.29 13.64
C ILE A 74 -2.57 -27.58 14.49
N ALA A 75 -2.86 -26.34 14.93
CA ALA A 75 -2.83 -25.90 16.34
C ALA A 75 -2.79 -24.35 16.48
N TYR A 76 -3.97 -23.73 16.55
CA TYR A 76 -4.20 -22.31 16.83
C TYR A 76 -3.87 -21.89 18.28
N LYS A 77 -2.64 -22.11 18.79
CA LYS A 77 -2.32 -21.65 20.16
C LYS A 77 -1.00 -20.92 20.42
N HIS A 78 0.03 -20.97 19.57
CA HIS A 78 1.26 -20.19 19.78
C HIS A 78 1.69 -19.51 18.47
N ALA A 79 0.96 -18.47 18.11
CA ALA A 79 1.25 -17.63 16.97
C ALA A 79 2.31 -16.59 17.34
N ILE A 80 3.53 -16.71 16.80
CA ILE A 80 4.59 -15.70 16.99
C ILE A 80 4.21 -14.44 16.23
N THR A 81 4.06 -13.33 16.94
CA THR A 81 3.79 -12.02 16.34
C THR A 81 5.05 -11.35 15.79
N MET A 82 4.93 -10.35 14.93
CA MET A 82 6.08 -9.55 14.47
C MET A 82 6.88 -8.95 15.64
N GLU A 83 6.20 -8.50 16.70
CA GLU A 83 6.85 -7.97 17.91
C GLU A 83 7.61 -9.08 18.64
N GLU A 84 7.00 -10.25 18.82
CA GLU A 84 7.66 -11.41 19.44
C GLU A 84 8.86 -11.87 18.59
N LEU A 85 8.74 -11.89 17.27
CA LEU A 85 9.82 -12.24 16.36
C LEU A 85 11.01 -11.28 16.49
N LEU A 86 10.76 -9.97 16.57
CA LEU A 86 11.80 -8.96 16.81
C LEU A 86 12.44 -9.13 18.19
N ILE A 87 11.66 -9.44 19.23
CA ILE A 87 12.17 -9.71 20.58
C ILE A 87 13.05 -10.96 20.60
N ASP A 88 12.62 -12.04 19.94
CA ASP A 88 13.37 -13.29 19.82
C ASP A 88 14.70 -13.09 19.06
N LYS A 89 14.70 -12.18 18.09
CA LYS A 89 15.90 -11.71 17.38
C LYS A 89 16.73 -10.69 18.16
N ASN A 90 16.41 -10.44 19.43
CA ASN A 90 17.10 -9.50 20.32
C ASN A 90 17.14 -8.05 19.77
N VAL A 91 16.14 -7.66 18.99
CA VAL A 91 16.00 -6.28 18.54
C VAL A 91 15.63 -5.41 19.74
N PRO A 92 16.36 -4.31 20.00
CA PRO A 92 16.03 -3.41 21.11
C PRO A 92 14.64 -2.78 20.94
N LYS A 93 13.83 -2.81 22.00
CA LYS A 93 12.41 -2.40 21.96
C LYS A 93 12.23 -0.95 21.50
N GLU A 94 13.16 -0.06 21.84
CA GLU A 94 13.15 1.34 21.43
C GLU A 94 13.21 1.53 19.91
N LYS A 95 13.70 0.54 19.15
CA LYS A 95 13.76 0.62 17.69
C LYS A 95 12.39 0.42 17.03
N PHE A 96 11.44 -0.24 17.69
CA PHE A 96 10.13 -0.60 17.12
C PHE A 96 8.92 -0.23 17.99
N SER A 97 9.11 0.34 19.18
CA SER A 97 8.00 0.68 20.09
C SER A 97 7.34 2.04 19.80
N ARG A 98 7.84 2.80 18.81
CA ARG A 98 7.31 4.13 18.51
C ARG A 98 5.98 3.99 17.78
N LYS A 99 4.94 4.65 18.30
CA LYS A 99 3.67 4.85 17.60
C LYS A 99 3.90 5.79 16.41
N ILE A 100 3.56 5.34 15.22
CA ILE A 100 3.65 6.12 13.99
C ILE A 100 2.26 6.67 13.66
N THR A 101 2.15 7.97 13.44
CA THR A 101 0.86 8.63 13.24
C THR A 101 1.01 9.75 12.23
N ASP A 102 -0.11 10.37 11.83
CA ASP A 102 -0.14 11.57 11.00
C ASP A 102 0.57 12.81 11.58
N GLN A 103 1.09 12.71 12.80
CA GLN A 103 1.95 13.70 13.47
C GLN A 103 3.43 13.30 13.46
N THR A 104 3.76 12.16 12.86
CA THR A 104 5.12 11.65 12.80
C THR A 104 5.85 12.28 11.61
N ASP A 105 6.84 13.10 11.95
CA ASP A 105 7.91 13.51 11.04
C ASP A 105 9.18 12.74 11.35
N PHE A 106 9.96 12.47 10.30
CA PHE A 106 11.21 11.74 10.42
C PHE A 106 12.23 12.23 9.42
N ASP A 107 13.38 12.63 9.93
CA ASP A 107 14.55 13.01 9.13
C ASP A 107 15.53 11.84 9.20
N ILE A 108 15.74 11.18 8.07
CA ILE A 108 16.68 10.05 7.95
C ILE A 108 18.13 10.58 7.85
N GLY A 109 18.30 11.89 7.62
CA GLY A 109 19.56 12.49 7.21
C GLY A 109 19.73 12.42 5.69
N ASN A 110 20.88 12.93 5.21
CA ASN A 110 21.24 12.94 3.78
C ASN A 110 20.21 13.61 2.84
N GLY A 111 19.43 14.54 3.39
CA GLY A 111 18.38 15.24 2.63
C GLY A 111 17.09 14.41 2.43
N ILE A 112 16.93 13.29 3.14
CA ILE A 112 15.72 12.47 3.10
C ILE A 112 14.84 12.77 4.31
N LYS A 113 13.62 13.25 4.06
CA LYS A 113 12.59 13.50 5.06
C LYS A 113 11.33 12.70 4.75
N ILE A 114 10.64 12.28 5.79
CA ILE A 114 9.39 11.55 5.69
C ILE A 114 8.33 12.26 6.52
N GLU A 115 7.19 12.51 5.89
CA GLU A 115 6.00 13.10 6.51
C GLU A 115 4.85 12.11 6.44
N VAL A 116 4.34 11.69 7.60
CA VAL A 116 3.27 10.68 7.68
C VAL A 116 1.90 11.34 7.54
N LEU A 117 1.07 10.82 6.63
CA LEU A 117 -0.28 11.29 6.32
C LEU A 117 -1.38 10.41 6.94
N SER A 118 -1.06 9.17 7.30
CA SER A 118 -1.95 8.20 7.93
C SER A 118 -1.11 7.24 8.77
N PRO A 119 -1.61 6.73 9.91
CA PRO A 119 -2.95 6.95 10.45
C PRO A 119 -3.03 8.07 11.50
N PRO A 120 -4.22 8.62 11.78
CA PRO A 120 -4.44 9.46 12.96
C PRO A 120 -4.20 8.68 14.25
N GLU A 121 -3.67 9.34 15.29
CA GLU A 121 -3.34 8.68 16.56
C GLU A 121 -4.52 7.90 17.15
N GLY A 122 -5.73 8.47 17.15
CA GLY A 122 -6.91 7.80 17.69
C GLY A 122 -7.29 6.51 16.96
N ILE A 123 -6.88 6.32 15.70
CA ILE A 123 -7.09 5.04 15.00
C ILE A 123 -6.09 4.00 15.50
N VAL A 124 -4.83 4.36 15.72
CA VAL A 124 -3.81 3.44 16.26
C VAL A 124 -4.21 2.95 17.67
N ASP A 125 -4.74 3.85 18.49
CA ASP A 125 -5.24 3.50 19.82
C ASP A 125 -6.43 2.54 19.74
N ARG A 126 -7.36 2.78 18.81
CA ARG A 126 -8.52 1.90 18.59
C ARG A 126 -8.13 0.51 18.08
N VAL A 127 -7.14 0.41 17.19
CA VAL A 127 -6.60 -0.89 16.74
C VAL A 127 -6.05 -1.65 17.94
N SER A 128 -5.26 -0.97 18.77
CA SER A 128 -4.67 -1.56 19.98
C SER A 128 -5.74 -2.04 20.97
N GLU A 129 -6.78 -1.22 21.20
CA GLU A 129 -7.90 -1.53 22.09
C GLU A 129 -8.74 -2.72 21.58
N LYS A 130 -9.06 -2.73 20.28
CA LYS A 130 -9.93 -3.76 19.67
C LYS A 130 -9.17 -5.00 19.19
N TRP A 131 -7.85 -5.05 19.35
CA TRP A 131 -7.00 -6.16 18.87
C TRP A 131 -7.49 -7.57 19.27
N PRO A 132 -7.99 -7.81 20.51
CA PRO A 132 -8.51 -9.14 20.89
C PRO A 132 -9.67 -9.65 20.01
N VAL A 133 -10.44 -8.74 19.41
CA VAL A 133 -11.53 -9.06 18.48
C VAL A 133 -11.04 -9.08 17.05
N LEU A 134 -10.30 -8.02 16.64
CA LEU A 134 -9.77 -7.85 15.28
C LEU A 134 -8.87 -9.02 14.86
N SER A 135 -8.08 -9.58 15.79
CA SER A 135 -7.24 -10.74 15.52
C SER A 135 -8.04 -12.00 15.14
N GLY A 136 -9.22 -12.21 15.73
CA GLY A 136 -10.13 -13.28 15.35
C GLY A 136 -10.70 -13.09 13.94
N GLU A 137 -11.22 -11.88 13.66
CA GLU A 137 -11.76 -11.51 12.34
C GLU A 137 -10.71 -11.63 11.23
N TYR A 138 -9.47 -11.24 11.52
CA TYR A 138 -8.36 -11.36 10.60
C TYR A 138 -8.06 -12.83 10.26
N LEU A 139 -8.04 -13.72 11.27
CA LEU A 139 -7.81 -15.15 11.05
C LEU A 139 -8.95 -15.78 10.22
N GLU A 140 -10.19 -15.35 10.41
CA GLU A 140 -11.32 -15.77 9.58
C GLU A 140 -11.15 -15.30 8.12
N LYS A 141 -10.72 -14.04 7.91
CA LYS A 141 -10.44 -13.48 6.57
C LYS A 141 -9.41 -14.31 5.80
N ILE A 142 -8.36 -14.81 6.45
CA ILE A 142 -7.36 -15.69 5.81
C ILE A 142 -7.95 -17.05 5.42
N GLN A 143 -8.86 -17.60 6.22
CA GLN A 143 -9.44 -18.92 5.97
C GLN A 143 -10.47 -18.93 4.82
N ASP A 144 -11.14 -17.81 4.56
CA ASP A 144 -12.23 -17.69 3.57
C ASP A 144 -11.74 -17.42 2.13
N ILE A 145 -10.42 -17.51 1.87
CA ILE A 145 -9.81 -17.36 0.52
C ILE A 145 -10.04 -18.63 -0.32
N LYS A 146 -11.31 -19.05 -0.48
CA LYS A 146 -11.69 -20.11 -1.42
C LYS A 146 -12.99 -19.74 -2.12
N VAL A 147 -12.86 -19.30 -3.37
CA VAL A 147 -13.59 -19.81 -4.57
C VAL A 147 -13.22 -18.91 -5.75
N SER A 148 -12.57 -19.50 -6.76
CA SER A 148 -12.31 -18.87 -8.06
C SER A 148 -13.48 -19.13 -9.00
N GLY A 149 -14.22 -18.08 -9.36
CA GLY A 149 -15.15 -18.07 -10.49
C GLY A 149 -14.53 -17.44 -11.73
N GLY A 150 -15.04 -17.82 -12.91
CA GLY A 150 -14.65 -17.26 -14.21
C GLY A 150 -14.65 -15.73 -14.25
N ARG A 151 -13.81 -15.15 -15.10
CA ARG A 151 -13.45 -13.73 -15.07
C ARG A 151 -14.23 -12.95 -16.13
N GLU A 152 -14.94 -11.91 -15.71
CA GLU A 152 -15.58 -10.96 -16.63
C GLU A 152 -14.69 -9.74 -16.85
N SER A 153 -14.67 -9.24 -18.09
CA SER A 153 -14.01 -7.98 -18.43
C SER A 153 -14.59 -6.81 -17.64
N GLN A 154 -13.73 -5.95 -17.08
CA GLN A 154 -14.17 -4.73 -16.38
C GLN A 154 -14.74 -3.69 -17.35
N LEU A 155 -14.51 -3.82 -18.66
CA LEU A 155 -15.08 -2.91 -19.68
C LEU A 155 -16.61 -2.85 -19.64
N LYS A 156 -17.28 -3.90 -19.13
CA LYS A 156 -18.74 -3.91 -18.94
C LYS A 156 -19.23 -2.86 -17.93
N LYS A 157 -18.34 -2.32 -17.10
CA LYS A 157 -18.68 -1.30 -16.09
C LYS A 157 -18.93 0.09 -16.67
N GLY A 158 -18.58 0.34 -17.94
CA GLY A 158 -18.74 1.63 -18.61
C GLY A 158 -17.43 2.25 -19.08
N GLY A 159 -17.50 3.40 -19.75
CA GLY A 159 -16.33 4.16 -20.23
C GLY A 159 -15.57 4.82 -19.07
N LEU A 160 -14.26 5.06 -19.25
CA LEU A 160 -13.46 5.69 -18.19
C LEU A 160 -13.96 7.10 -17.82
N GLU A 161 -14.45 7.89 -18.78
CA GLU A 161 -15.00 9.23 -18.52
C GLU A 161 -16.23 9.17 -17.59
N ASP A 162 -17.17 8.26 -17.87
CA ASP A 162 -18.39 8.08 -17.06
C ASP A 162 -18.05 7.58 -15.64
N LEU A 163 -17.09 6.65 -15.54
CA LEU A 163 -16.64 6.10 -14.26
C LEU A 163 -15.90 7.15 -13.43
N ALA A 164 -15.15 8.05 -14.05
CA ALA A 164 -14.46 9.14 -13.36
C ALA A 164 -15.45 10.17 -12.79
N ALA A 165 -16.58 10.37 -13.45
CA ALA A 165 -17.66 11.25 -12.99
C ALA A 165 -18.55 10.61 -11.90
N THR A 166 -18.41 9.31 -11.64
CA THR A 166 -19.21 8.61 -10.65
C THR A 166 -18.84 9.07 -9.24
N GLU A 167 -19.87 9.38 -8.43
CA GLU A 167 -19.70 9.76 -7.04
C GLU A 167 -18.96 8.67 -6.25
N PHE A 168 -17.89 9.07 -5.56
CA PHE A 168 -17.15 8.18 -4.69
C PHE A 168 -17.96 7.91 -3.42
N LYS A 169 -18.14 6.63 -3.08
CA LYS A 169 -18.80 6.21 -1.83
C LYS A 169 -17.93 5.19 -1.13
N HIS A 170 -17.70 5.42 0.16
CA HIS A 170 -17.01 4.46 1.00
C HIS A 170 -17.86 3.19 1.14
N ALA A 171 -17.24 2.03 0.94
CA ALA A 171 -17.93 0.75 1.12
C ALA A 171 -18.20 0.42 2.61
N LYS A 172 -17.42 1.03 3.51
CA LYS A 172 -17.45 0.85 4.96
C LYS A 172 -17.20 2.17 5.65
N GLU A 173 -17.64 2.35 6.88
CA GLU A 173 -17.17 3.46 7.72
C GLU A 173 -15.72 3.21 8.19
N ILE A 174 -15.03 4.26 8.65
CA ILE A 174 -13.67 4.14 9.21
C ILE A 174 -13.61 3.11 10.35
N GLU A 175 -14.64 3.10 11.20
CA GLU A 175 -14.71 2.19 12.35
C GLU A 175 -14.86 0.71 11.99
N ASP A 176 -15.38 0.43 10.80
CA ASP A 176 -15.62 -0.93 10.30
C ASP A 176 -14.45 -1.44 9.43
N ASP A 177 -13.39 -0.63 9.30
CA ASP A 177 -12.25 -0.87 8.42
C ASP A 177 -10.93 -0.41 9.06
N LEU A 178 -10.72 -0.79 10.32
CA LEU A 178 -9.59 -0.33 11.12
C LEU A 178 -8.22 -0.75 10.58
N PHE A 179 -8.11 -1.88 9.87
CA PHE A 179 -6.85 -2.30 9.24
C PHE A 179 -6.40 -1.32 8.15
N ASN A 180 -7.25 -1.04 7.16
CA ASN A 180 -6.96 -0.03 6.14
C ASN A 180 -6.81 1.36 6.77
N SER A 181 -7.65 1.70 7.77
CA SER A 181 -7.60 2.99 8.45
C SER A 181 -6.30 3.21 9.24
N SER A 182 -5.64 2.13 9.67
CA SER A 182 -4.37 2.17 10.41
C SER A 182 -3.14 2.07 9.50
N SER A 183 -3.34 1.96 8.18
CA SER A 183 -2.23 1.88 7.23
C SER A 183 -1.34 3.12 7.30
N ILE A 184 -0.03 2.91 7.16
CA ILE A 184 0.97 3.98 7.20
C ILE A 184 1.15 4.56 5.80
N ALA A 185 0.49 5.68 5.53
CA ALA A 185 0.70 6.46 4.29
C ALA A 185 1.62 7.65 4.60
N PHE A 186 2.55 7.95 3.70
CA PHE A 186 3.54 9.00 3.92
C PHE A 186 4.12 9.55 2.61
N VAL A 187 4.70 10.74 2.69
CA VAL A 187 5.50 11.34 1.62
C VAL A 187 6.97 11.23 2.00
N ILE A 188 7.79 10.76 1.07
CA ILE A 188 9.25 10.87 1.12
C ILE A 188 9.67 12.07 0.29
N TRP A 189 10.47 12.95 0.89
CA TRP A 189 11.17 14.06 0.24
C TRP A 189 12.67 13.75 0.24
N GLY A 190 13.25 13.56 -0.94
CA GLY A 190 14.69 13.54 -1.18
C GLY A 190 15.17 14.85 -1.80
N ILE A 191 16.45 14.87 -2.20
CA ILE A 191 17.06 16.06 -2.83
C ILE A 191 16.40 16.37 -4.18
N ASP A 192 16.28 15.36 -5.04
CA ASP A 192 15.75 15.47 -6.40
C ASP A 192 14.64 14.41 -6.66
N PHE A 193 13.95 13.99 -5.60
CA PHE A 193 12.95 12.93 -5.66
C PHE A 193 11.87 13.12 -4.60
N SER A 194 10.62 12.85 -4.97
CA SER A 194 9.50 12.85 -4.06
C SER A 194 8.52 11.72 -4.36
N PHE A 195 8.10 11.01 -3.32
CA PHE A 195 7.27 9.82 -3.45
C PHE A 195 6.18 9.77 -2.40
N LEU A 196 4.94 9.71 -2.85
CA LEU A 196 3.78 9.48 -2.00
C LEU A 196 3.44 7.99 -1.99
N ALA A 197 3.63 7.35 -0.83
CA ALA A 197 3.20 5.98 -0.57
C ALA A 197 1.84 5.99 0.13
N LEU A 198 0.77 5.56 -0.56
CA LEU A 198 -0.58 5.54 0.02
C LEU A 198 -0.92 4.26 0.81
N ALA A 199 -0.07 3.23 0.74
CA ALA A 199 -0.31 1.93 1.38
C ALA A 199 -1.74 1.43 1.12
N ASP A 200 -2.41 0.81 2.09
CA ASP A 200 -3.82 0.45 1.98
C ASP A 200 -4.73 1.47 2.67
N SER A 201 -4.22 2.69 2.83
CA SER A 201 -4.91 3.75 3.56
C SER A 201 -6.23 4.15 2.92
N ARG A 202 -7.15 4.60 3.77
CA ARG A 202 -8.44 5.11 3.34
C ARG A 202 -8.31 6.51 2.76
N ALA A 203 -8.98 6.75 1.63
CA ALA A 203 -8.87 8.01 0.90
C ALA A 203 -9.22 9.22 1.77
N GLU A 204 -10.28 9.12 2.58
CA GLU A 204 -10.76 10.24 3.40
C GLU A 204 -9.79 10.62 4.52
N ILE A 205 -8.98 9.68 5.02
CA ILE A 205 -8.00 9.94 6.07
C ILE A 205 -6.86 10.79 5.49
N VAL A 206 -6.29 10.33 4.38
CA VAL A 206 -5.20 11.04 3.69
C VAL A 206 -5.68 12.40 3.20
N GLU A 207 -6.88 12.47 2.61
CA GLU A 207 -7.49 13.71 2.15
C GLU A 207 -7.64 14.75 3.29
N GLN A 208 -8.20 14.34 4.43
CA GLN A 208 -8.36 15.23 5.58
C GLN A 208 -7.00 15.73 6.08
N ASN A 209 -5.99 14.86 6.10
CA ASN A 209 -4.65 15.20 6.57
C ASN A 209 -3.87 16.09 5.61
N LEU A 210 -4.07 15.96 4.30
CA LEU A 210 -3.55 16.91 3.32
C LEU A 210 -4.23 18.28 3.46
N LYS A 211 -5.55 18.32 3.64
CA LYS A 211 -6.30 19.57 3.87
C LYS A 211 -5.87 20.29 5.15
N LYS A 212 -5.61 19.55 6.25
CA LYS A 212 -5.05 20.13 7.49
C LYS A 212 -3.72 20.82 7.24
N ARG A 213 -2.90 20.26 6.35
CA ARG A 213 -1.60 20.79 5.89
C ARG A 213 -1.72 21.90 4.82
N LYS A 214 -2.93 22.40 4.58
CA LYS A 214 -3.24 23.50 3.63
C LYS A 214 -3.13 23.13 2.16
N TYR A 215 -2.97 21.84 1.83
CA TYR A 215 -3.16 21.41 0.45
C TYR A 215 -4.64 21.55 0.05
N ASN A 216 -4.85 21.97 -1.19
CA ASN A 216 -6.19 22.21 -1.75
C ASN A 216 -6.23 21.76 -3.22
N ASP A 217 -7.43 21.71 -3.81
CA ASP A 217 -7.66 21.29 -5.19
C ASP A 217 -7.46 22.41 -6.23
N GLY A 218 -7.00 23.58 -5.79
CA GLY A 218 -6.68 24.76 -6.58
C GLY A 218 -5.18 24.95 -6.76
N ASP A 219 -4.62 26.00 -6.13
CA ASP A 219 -3.28 26.52 -6.38
C ASP A 219 -2.18 25.92 -5.51
N ASN A 220 -2.54 25.20 -4.44
CA ASN A 220 -1.58 24.60 -3.50
C ASN A 220 -1.82 23.09 -3.39
N LYS A 221 -1.48 22.36 -4.45
CA LYS A 221 -1.52 20.88 -4.47
C LYS A 221 -0.24 20.29 -3.89
N LEU A 222 -0.33 19.06 -3.40
CA LEU A 222 0.85 18.26 -3.08
C LEU A 222 1.50 17.83 -4.40
N ILE A 223 2.63 18.44 -4.74
CA ILE A 223 3.41 18.11 -5.94
C ILE A 223 4.40 17.00 -5.57
N VAL A 224 4.27 15.84 -6.22
CA VAL A 224 5.20 14.71 -6.04
C VAL A 224 5.54 14.06 -7.37
N ASP A 225 6.72 13.45 -7.46
CA ASP A 225 7.19 12.80 -8.69
C ASP A 225 6.44 11.50 -8.95
N TYR A 226 6.18 10.72 -7.89
CA TYR A 226 5.53 9.42 -7.97
C TYR A 226 4.49 9.21 -6.86
N VAL A 227 3.41 8.51 -7.20
CA VAL A 227 2.40 8.05 -6.25
C VAL A 227 2.29 6.53 -6.35
N LYS A 228 2.58 5.79 -5.27
CA LYS A 228 2.10 4.40 -5.14
C LYS A 228 0.62 4.44 -4.79
N VAL A 229 -0.21 3.99 -5.72
CA VAL A 229 -1.67 3.99 -5.59
C VAL A 229 -2.08 3.07 -4.46
N SER A 230 -3.11 3.47 -3.70
CA SER A 230 -3.52 2.73 -2.53
C SER A 230 -4.12 1.35 -2.86
N HIS A 231 -3.82 0.35 -2.02
CA HIS A 231 -4.51 -0.94 -1.99
C HIS A 231 -4.61 -1.57 -3.38
N HIS A 232 -3.44 -1.71 -4.03
CA HIS A 232 -3.29 -2.30 -5.36
C HIS A 232 -4.04 -1.58 -6.49
N GLY A 233 -4.59 -0.38 -6.24
CA GLY A 233 -5.51 0.30 -7.16
C GLY A 233 -6.99 0.01 -6.89
N SER A 234 -7.36 -0.24 -5.63
CA SER A 234 -8.75 -0.40 -5.22
C SER A 234 -9.58 0.88 -5.39
N HIS A 235 -10.76 0.73 -5.96
CA HIS A 235 -11.71 1.84 -6.11
C HIS A 235 -12.28 2.33 -4.77
N ASN A 236 -12.09 1.58 -3.67
CA ASN A 236 -12.52 2.01 -2.33
C ASN A 236 -11.49 2.88 -1.62
N ASN A 237 -10.28 3.00 -2.17
CA ASN A 237 -9.16 3.68 -1.52
C ASN A 237 -8.64 4.89 -2.31
N THR A 238 -9.17 5.13 -3.51
CA THR A 238 -8.75 6.27 -4.36
C THR A 238 -9.96 7.09 -4.78
N SER A 239 -10.14 8.26 -4.17
CA SER A 239 -11.25 9.19 -4.46
C SER A 239 -10.81 10.35 -5.36
N ASN A 240 -11.76 10.96 -6.08
CA ASN A 240 -11.48 12.21 -6.80
C ASN A 240 -11.07 13.34 -5.83
N ALA A 241 -11.68 13.41 -4.66
CA ALA A 241 -11.34 14.42 -3.66
C ALA A 241 -9.88 14.31 -3.20
N LEU A 242 -9.35 13.10 -3.01
CA LEU A 242 -7.93 12.87 -2.72
C LEU A 242 -7.05 13.24 -3.92
N LEU A 243 -7.38 12.73 -5.12
CA LEU A 243 -6.59 13.02 -6.33
C LEU A 243 -6.58 14.51 -6.69
N GLY A 244 -7.64 15.24 -6.37
CA GLY A 244 -7.72 16.69 -6.56
C GLY A 244 -6.64 17.46 -5.79
N LEU A 245 -6.21 16.94 -4.64
CA LEU A 245 -5.17 17.54 -3.78
C LEU A 245 -3.75 17.22 -4.23
N ILE A 246 -3.56 16.34 -5.21
CA ILE A 246 -2.25 15.83 -5.63
C ILE A 246 -1.98 16.28 -7.07
N ASP A 247 -0.78 16.79 -7.33
CA ASP A 247 -0.26 16.99 -8.69
C ASP A 247 0.87 15.98 -8.93
N CYS A 248 0.57 14.97 -9.74
CA CYS A 248 1.50 13.90 -10.07
C CYS A 248 1.20 13.35 -11.47
N GLY A 249 2.26 13.09 -12.23
CA GLY A 249 2.19 12.45 -13.55
C GLY A 249 2.47 10.93 -13.53
N ASN A 250 3.00 10.38 -12.44
CA ASN A 250 3.46 8.98 -12.38
C ASN A 250 2.75 8.19 -11.27
N TYR A 251 1.98 7.17 -11.65
CA TYR A 251 1.22 6.34 -10.73
C TYR A 251 1.68 4.89 -10.79
N ILE A 252 2.03 4.33 -9.63
CA ILE A 252 2.56 2.97 -9.49
C ILE A 252 1.48 2.06 -8.90
N PHE A 253 1.26 0.92 -9.55
CA PHE A 253 0.37 -0.14 -9.12
C PHE A 253 1.19 -1.39 -8.79
N SER A 254 1.16 -1.81 -7.53
CA SER A 254 1.81 -3.03 -7.05
C SER A 254 0.78 -4.16 -7.02
N THR A 255 0.56 -4.88 -8.12
CA THR A 255 -0.45 -5.95 -8.18
C THR A 255 -0.25 -6.90 -9.35
N ASN A 256 -0.57 -8.19 -9.15
CA ASN A 256 -0.63 -9.22 -10.19
C ASN A 256 -2.05 -9.44 -10.73
N GLY A 257 -3.00 -8.55 -10.42
CA GLY A 257 -4.41 -8.71 -10.80
C GLY A 257 -5.29 -9.31 -9.70
N GLY A 258 -4.69 -9.88 -8.65
CA GLY A 258 -5.38 -10.45 -7.50
C GLY A 258 -6.20 -11.71 -7.79
N THR A 259 -6.92 -12.20 -6.79
CA THR A 259 -7.76 -13.40 -6.91
C THR A 259 -9.12 -13.23 -6.22
N GLY A 260 -10.07 -14.13 -6.53
CA GLY A 260 -11.38 -14.12 -5.90
C GLY A 260 -12.13 -12.80 -6.08
N ARG A 261 -12.49 -12.16 -4.97
CA ARG A 261 -13.20 -10.87 -4.91
C ARG A 261 -12.25 -9.65 -4.86
N SER A 262 -10.97 -9.86 -4.57
CA SER A 262 -9.96 -8.79 -4.47
C SER A 262 -9.21 -8.66 -5.79
N ARG A 263 -9.89 -8.12 -6.81
CA ARG A 263 -9.35 -7.95 -8.17
C ARG A 263 -8.99 -6.50 -8.40
N HIS A 264 -7.69 -6.22 -8.47
CA HIS A 264 -7.13 -4.89 -8.64
C HIS A 264 -6.07 -4.90 -9.74
N PRO A 265 -5.90 -3.81 -10.51
CA PRO A 265 -6.52 -2.51 -10.34
C PRO A 265 -8.00 -2.51 -10.70
N SER A 266 -8.78 -1.67 -10.00
CA SER A 266 -10.14 -1.38 -10.40
C SER A 266 -10.14 -0.36 -11.55
N ARG A 267 -10.93 -0.61 -12.59
CA ARG A 267 -11.12 0.30 -13.73
C ARG A 267 -11.56 1.70 -13.29
N GLU A 268 -12.36 1.79 -12.22
CA GLU A 268 -12.81 3.04 -11.61
C GLU A 268 -11.63 3.87 -11.05
N THR A 269 -10.61 3.21 -10.49
CA THR A 269 -9.39 3.90 -10.02
C THR A 269 -8.63 4.48 -11.20
N ILE A 270 -8.46 3.71 -12.28
CA ILE A 270 -7.82 4.19 -13.52
C ILE A 270 -8.61 5.37 -14.11
N ALA A 271 -9.93 5.27 -14.16
CA ALA A 271 -10.81 6.33 -14.60
C ALA A 271 -10.59 7.62 -13.81
N ARG A 272 -10.62 7.55 -12.47
CA ARG A 272 -10.42 8.73 -11.60
C ARG A 272 -9.05 9.37 -11.79
N ILE A 273 -7.99 8.59 -12.00
CA ILE A 273 -6.64 9.12 -12.26
C ILE A 273 -6.58 9.80 -13.64
N LEU A 274 -7.01 9.10 -14.70
CA LEU A 274 -6.82 9.54 -16.08
C LEU A 274 -7.80 10.63 -16.51
N TYR A 275 -9.00 10.65 -15.94
CA TYR A 275 -10.10 11.55 -16.30
C TYR A 275 -10.60 12.35 -15.10
N HIS A 276 -9.74 12.60 -14.10
CA HIS A 276 -10.06 13.51 -13.01
C HIS A 276 -10.57 14.85 -13.57
N PRO A 277 -11.68 15.44 -13.07
CA PRO A 277 -12.23 16.68 -13.61
C PRO A 277 -11.26 17.88 -13.59
N GLY A 278 -10.32 17.88 -12.63
CA GLY A 278 -9.27 18.89 -12.49
C GLY A 278 -7.95 18.56 -13.20
N ARG A 279 -7.90 17.54 -14.07
CA ARG A 279 -6.67 17.15 -14.76
C ARG A 279 -6.43 18.02 -16.00
N ASP A 280 -5.18 18.41 -16.18
CA ASP A 280 -4.68 19.00 -17.42
C ASP A 280 -4.39 17.90 -18.47
N LEU A 281 -5.31 17.71 -19.43
CA LEU A 281 -5.17 16.75 -20.53
C LEU A 281 -4.07 17.14 -21.54
N THR A 282 -3.37 18.26 -21.35
CA THR A 282 -2.17 18.55 -22.14
C THR A 282 -0.96 17.76 -21.68
N LYS A 283 -0.89 17.43 -20.38
CA LYS A 283 0.20 16.68 -19.75
C LYS A 283 -0.01 15.17 -19.85
N GLU A 284 1.07 14.43 -20.03
CA GLU A 284 1.03 12.97 -20.03
C GLU A 284 0.91 12.40 -18.62
N VAL A 285 0.29 11.22 -18.50
CA VAL A 285 0.27 10.43 -17.27
C VAL A 285 0.83 9.04 -17.54
N ASN A 286 1.72 8.58 -16.68
CA ASN A 286 2.34 7.28 -16.76
C ASN A 286 1.74 6.36 -15.70
N LEU A 287 1.25 5.20 -16.13
CA LEU A 287 0.81 4.12 -15.26
C LEU A 287 1.88 3.03 -15.26
N TYR A 288 2.48 2.82 -14.10
CA TYR A 288 3.52 1.81 -13.88
C TYR A 288 2.94 0.58 -13.20
N PHE A 289 3.20 -0.60 -13.76
CA PHE A 289 2.80 -1.89 -13.20
C PHE A 289 4.02 -2.76 -12.94
N ASN A 290 4.08 -3.37 -11.76
CA ASN A 290 5.18 -4.27 -11.39
C ASN A 290 5.09 -5.65 -12.04
N TYR A 291 3.93 -6.04 -12.58
CA TYR A 291 3.73 -7.24 -13.39
C TYR A 291 3.40 -6.87 -14.84
N PRO A 292 3.60 -7.78 -15.81
CA PRO A 292 3.11 -7.59 -17.16
C PRO A 292 1.60 -7.32 -17.17
N LEU A 293 1.15 -6.30 -17.90
CA LEU A 293 -0.26 -5.95 -18.01
C LEU A 293 -1.12 -7.14 -18.50
N PRO A 294 -0.68 -7.97 -19.46
CA PRO A 294 -1.45 -9.16 -19.83
C PRO A 294 -1.69 -10.13 -18.67
N GLU A 295 -0.74 -10.28 -17.74
CA GLU A 295 -0.89 -11.13 -16.55
C GLU A 295 -1.90 -10.54 -15.57
N ILE A 296 -1.82 -9.23 -15.34
CA ILE A 296 -2.78 -8.51 -14.51
C ILE A 296 -4.18 -8.64 -15.11
N GLU A 297 -4.36 -8.36 -16.40
CA GLU A 297 -5.67 -8.42 -17.08
C GLU A 297 -6.22 -9.84 -17.19
N LEU A 298 -5.36 -10.86 -17.23
CA LEU A 298 -5.81 -12.23 -17.08
C LEU A 298 -6.59 -12.38 -15.78
N SER A 299 -6.15 -11.76 -14.69
CA SER A 299 -6.70 -11.88 -13.33
C SER A 299 -7.79 -10.87 -12.98
N SER A 300 -7.55 -9.59 -13.21
CA SER A 300 -8.48 -8.50 -12.93
C SER A 300 -9.53 -8.31 -14.02
N GLY A 301 -9.36 -8.93 -15.19
CA GLY A 301 -10.08 -8.59 -16.41
C GLY A 301 -9.52 -7.33 -17.06
N LYS A 302 -9.82 -7.15 -18.36
CA LYS A 302 -9.36 -6.00 -19.16
C LYS A 302 -9.76 -4.67 -18.52
N ILE A 303 -8.79 -3.79 -18.31
CA ILE A 303 -8.93 -2.59 -17.46
C ILE A 303 -9.23 -1.36 -18.31
N PHE A 304 -8.63 -1.25 -19.49
CA PHE A 304 -8.81 -0.13 -20.43
C PHE A 304 -8.64 -0.54 -21.89
N THR A 305 -9.04 0.34 -22.80
CA THR A 305 -8.81 0.21 -24.24
C THR A 305 -7.71 1.16 -24.71
N GLY A 306 -7.08 0.86 -25.85
CA GLY A 306 -6.05 1.74 -26.43
C GLY A 306 -6.59 3.13 -26.78
N ASP A 307 -7.85 3.22 -27.22
CA ASP A 307 -8.50 4.50 -27.54
C ASP A 307 -8.71 5.36 -26.29
N GLU A 308 -9.07 4.75 -25.15
CA GLU A 308 -9.18 5.44 -23.87
C GLU A 308 -7.81 5.97 -23.42
N MET A 309 -6.76 5.14 -23.47
CA MET A 309 -5.41 5.57 -23.09
C MET A 309 -4.90 6.71 -23.99
N LYS A 310 -5.14 6.61 -25.30
CA LYS A 310 -4.77 7.66 -26.26
C LYS A 310 -5.50 8.98 -25.99
N LYS A 311 -6.81 8.93 -25.74
CA LYS A 311 -7.61 10.13 -25.39
C LYS A 311 -7.14 10.75 -24.09
N ALA A 312 -6.74 9.93 -23.12
CA ALA A 312 -6.21 10.38 -21.85
C ALA A 312 -4.74 10.85 -21.91
N LYS A 313 -4.02 10.75 -23.04
CA LYS A 313 -2.56 10.94 -23.08
C LYS A 313 -1.84 10.14 -22.00
N ALA A 314 -2.21 8.87 -21.89
CA ALA A 314 -1.71 7.99 -20.86
C ALA A 314 -0.77 6.93 -21.46
N ASN A 315 0.37 6.74 -20.81
CA ASN A 315 1.34 5.70 -21.16
C ASN A 315 1.25 4.57 -20.12
N VAL A 316 1.50 3.34 -20.59
CA VAL A 316 1.60 2.17 -19.73
C VAL A 316 3.01 1.65 -19.79
N ILE A 317 3.59 1.42 -18.62
CA ILE A 317 4.92 0.86 -18.45
C ILE A 317 4.74 -0.31 -17.47
N ASP A 318 4.87 -1.53 -17.96
CA ASP A 318 4.60 -2.74 -17.18
C ASP A 318 5.85 -3.59 -16.98
N ASN A 319 5.73 -4.61 -16.11
CA ASN A 319 6.83 -5.50 -15.76
C ASN A 319 8.08 -4.77 -15.23
N ILE A 320 7.87 -3.73 -14.42
CA ILE A 320 8.97 -2.95 -13.85
C ILE A 320 9.33 -3.37 -12.42
N THR A 321 10.63 -3.41 -12.14
CA THR A 321 11.18 -3.53 -10.78
C THR A 321 11.81 -2.23 -10.30
N LEU A 322 12.15 -1.33 -11.23
CA LEU A 322 12.72 -0.01 -10.96
C LEU A 322 11.95 1.05 -11.76
N ILE A 323 11.76 2.22 -11.15
CA ILE A 323 11.24 3.40 -11.84
C ILE A 323 12.40 4.12 -12.56
N PRO A 324 12.16 4.70 -13.76
CA PRO A 324 13.20 5.37 -14.57
C PRO A 324 13.87 6.57 -13.92
#